data_AF-T1AXI3-F1
#
_entry.id   AF-T1AXI3-F1
#
_cell.length_a   1.000
_cell.length_b   1.000
_cell.length_c   1.000
_cell.angle_alpha   90.00
_cell.angle_beta   90.00
_cell.angle_gamma   90.00
#
_symmetry.space_group_name_H-M   'P 1'
#
loop_
_entity.id
_entity.type
_entity.pdbx_description
1 polymer ?
#
loop_
_entity_poly.entity_id
_entity_poly.type
_entity_poly.pdbx_seq_one_letter_code
_entity_poly.pdbx_strand_id
1 'polypeptide(L)'
;MGSFSQRHRSLSNSAGSVLDPIVAIRCRITLDPEQSALVDLATGVGDSREACLHLIGKYRDRHLADRVFDLAWTHSQVMLRQLNASQTDAQLYEELAACLLYAHASLRAEASILRANRRGQSGLWGQAISGDLPIVLLHIADPANIELVRQLVQAHAYWRLKGLAVDLVIWNEDHAGYRQQLQDLIMGLIASGVEASLIDRPAASSCARRS
;
A
#
# COMPACT_ATOMS: atom_id res chain seq x y z
N MET A 1 -47.38 10.69 22.29
CA MET A 1 -47.09 11.75 21.31
C MET A 1 -45.82 12.48 21.72
N GLY A 2 -44.68 12.10 21.15
CA GLY A 2 -43.39 12.74 21.40
C GLY A 2 -42.61 12.74 20.09
N SER A 3 -42.73 13.83 19.34
CA SER A 3 -42.03 14.04 18.07
C SER A 3 -40.53 14.26 18.37
N PHE A 4 -39.72 13.22 18.19
CA PHE A 4 -38.26 13.36 18.11
C PHE A 4 -37.88 13.90 16.72
N SER A 5 -38.13 15.18 16.47
CA SER A 5 -37.58 15.86 15.29
C SER A 5 -36.14 16.28 15.59
N GLN A 6 -35.20 15.32 15.54
CA GLN A 6 -33.80 15.69 15.35
C GLN A 6 -33.64 16.26 13.94
N ARG A 7 -33.59 17.59 13.83
CA ARG A 7 -33.18 18.30 12.61
C ARG A 7 -31.70 18.01 12.33
N HIS A 8 -31.40 16.82 11.82
CA HIS A 8 -30.08 16.55 11.27
C HIS A 8 -29.87 17.44 10.04
N ARG A 9 -29.06 18.48 10.20
CA ARG A 9 -28.68 19.46 9.18
C ARG A 9 -28.22 18.74 7.92
N SER A 10 -28.81 19.05 6.76
CA SER A 10 -28.43 18.47 5.45
C SER A 10 -26.97 18.77 5.11
N LEU A 11 -26.36 17.97 4.22
CA LEU A 11 -25.03 18.31 3.71
C LEU A 11 -25.18 19.59 2.90
N SER A 12 -24.17 20.45 2.91
CA SER A 12 -24.19 21.73 2.19
C SER A 12 -24.30 21.57 0.68
N ASN A 13 -24.01 20.37 0.14
CA ASN A 13 -23.95 20.07 -1.28
C ASN A 13 -22.99 21.01 -2.04
N SER A 14 -21.90 21.39 -1.38
CA SER A 14 -20.87 22.27 -1.93
C SER A 14 -19.63 21.47 -2.33
N ALA A 15 -18.99 21.86 -3.42
CA ALA A 15 -17.66 21.40 -3.83
C ALA A 15 -16.69 22.58 -3.86
N GLY A 16 -15.40 22.32 -3.68
CA GLY A 16 -14.36 23.34 -3.68
C GLY A 16 -12.97 22.75 -3.81
N SER A 17 -12.01 23.60 -4.15
CA SER A 17 -10.59 23.24 -4.12
C SER A 17 -10.13 23.16 -2.67
N VAL A 18 -9.57 22.03 -2.30
CA VAL A 18 -9.03 21.75 -0.96
C VAL A 18 -7.69 21.05 -1.11
N LEU A 19 -6.81 21.19 -0.12
CA LEU A 19 -5.51 20.52 -0.10
C LEU A 19 -5.68 19.00 0.02
N ASP A 20 -6.58 18.57 0.92
CA ASP A 20 -6.90 17.17 1.15
C ASP A 20 -8.36 16.92 0.74
N PRO A 21 -8.62 16.35 -0.45
CA PRO A 21 -9.97 16.14 -0.96
C PRO A 21 -10.74 15.14 -0.09
N ILE A 22 -11.95 15.53 0.29
CA ILE A 22 -12.90 14.68 1.01
C ILE A 22 -14.26 14.69 0.33
N VAL A 23 -14.90 13.52 0.26
CA VAL A 23 -16.27 13.36 -0.22
C VAL A 23 -17.13 12.85 0.93
N ALA A 24 -18.20 13.58 1.24
CA ALA A 24 -19.17 13.19 2.26
C ALA A 24 -20.48 12.78 1.59
N ILE A 25 -20.90 11.53 1.80
CA ILE A 25 -22.18 10.99 1.34
C ILE A 25 -23.01 10.62 2.56
N ARG A 26 -24.31 10.94 2.55
CA ARG A 26 -25.22 10.60 3.64
C ARG A 26 -26.47 9.93 3.10
N CYS A 27 -26.68 8.69 3.51
CA CYS A 27 -27.89 7.92 3.28
C CYS A 27 -28.60 7.67 4.62
N ARG A 28 -29.93 7.66 4.62
CA ARG A 28 -30.74 7.23 5.78
C ARG A 28 -31.44 5.94 5.42
N ILE A 29 -31.29 4.94 6.26
CA ILE A 29 -31.89 3.62 6.11
C ILE A 29 -32.74 3.39 7.36
N THR A 30 -34.01 3.04 7.16
CA THR A 30 -34.91 2.63 8.24
C THR A 30 -35.02 1.12 8.19
N LEU A 31 -34.75 0.45 9.31
CA LEU A 31 -34.86 -1.01 9.45
C LEU A 31 -35.95 -1.31 10.46
N ASP A 32 -36.86 -2.19 10.09
CA ASP A 32 -37.83 -2.79 11.02
C ASP A 32 -37.14 -3.89 11.88
N PRO A 33 -37.77 -4.35 12.98
CA PRO A 33 -37.23 -5.47 13.76
C PRO A 33 -36.89 -6.66 12.85
N GLU A 34 -35.71 -7.25 13.08
CA GLU A 34 -35.17 -8.39 12.33
C GLU A 34 -34.83 -8.13 10.85
N GLN A 35 -34.93 -6.88 10.36
CA GLN A 35 -34.45 -6.55 9.01
C GLN A 35 -32.96 -6.23 8.97
N SER A 36 -32.35 -6.54 7.82
CA SER A 36 -30.96 -6.21 7.48
C SER A 36 -30.91 -5.41 6.17
N ALA A 37 -30.01 -4.44 6.08
CA ALA A 37 -29.70 -3.74 4.83
C ALA A 37 -28.21 -3.91 4.50
N LEU A 38 -27.93 -4.09 3.22
CA LEU A 38 -26.58 -4.15 2.66
C LEU A 38 -26.37 -2.90 1.80
N VAL A 39 -25.24 -2.22 2.01
CA VAL A 39 -24.90 -0.97 1.33
C VAL A 39 -23.59 -1.16 0.59
N ASP A 40 -23.65 -1.13 -0.74
CA ASP A 40 -22.48 -1.18 -1.60
C ASP A 40 -21.95 0.23 -1.86
N LEU A 41 -20.67 0.45 -1.57
CA LEU A 41 -19.97 1.71 -1.86
C LEU A 41 -18.89 1.44 -2.89
N ALA A 42 -18.97 2.13 -4.04
CA ALA A 42 -17.95 2.09 -5.06
C ALA A 42 -17.38 3.49 -5.27
N THR A 43 -16.05 3.59 -5.32
CA THR A 43 -15.33 4.80 -5.72
C THR A 43 -14.53 4.49 -6.97
N GLY A 44 -14.57 5.39 -7.95
CA GLY A 44 -13.86 5.22 -9.21
C GLY A 44 -13.23 6.52 -9.67
N VAL A 45 -12.19 6.40 -10.49
CA VAL A 45 -11.50 7.51 -11.12
C VAL A 45 -11.66 7.36 -12.63
N GLY A 46 -11.84 8.48 -13.33
CA GLY A 46 -11.90 8.52 -14.78
C GLY A 46 -11.32 9.83 -15.29
N ASP A 47 -10.81 9.80 -16.52
CA ASP A 47 -10.09 10.92 -17.13
C ASP A 47 -11.03 12.07 -17.55
N SER A 48 -12.33 11.85 -17.53
CA SER A 48 -13.35 12.85 -17.83
C SER A 48 -14.62 12.62 -17.02
N ARG A 49 -15.44 13.68 -16.89
CA ARG A 49 -16.77 13.59 -16.28
C ARG A 49 -17.65 12.53 -16.96
N GLU A 50 -17.57 12.43 -18.28
CA GLU A 50 -18.33 11.47 -19.07
C GLU A 50 -17.88 10.04 -18.79
N ALA A 51 -16.57 9.79 -18.68
CA ALA A 51 -16.03 8.50 -18.28
C ALA A 51 -16.52 8.09 -16.88
N CYS A 52 -16.50 9.01 -15.91
CA CYS A 52 -17.04 8.76 -14.58
C CYS A 52 -18.53 8.44 -14.59
N LEU A 53 -19.34 9.18 -15.35
CA LEU A 53 -20.78 8.91 -15.49
C LEU A 53 -21.04 7.56 -16.16
N HIS A 54 -20.21 7.18 -17.14
CA HIS A 54 -20.29 5.88 -17.77
C HIS A 54 -19.98 4.75 -16.78
N LEU A 55 -18.94 4.89 -15.95
CA LEU A 55 -18.65 3.94 -14.86
C LEU A 55 -19.83 3.83 -13.89
N ILE A 56 -20.39 4.97 -13.45
CA ILE A 56 -21.57 4.98 -12.57
C ILE A 56 -22.75 4.25 -13.22
N GLY A 57 -23.02 4.50 -14.51
CA GLY A 57 -24.09 3.83 -15.26
C GLY A 57 -23.87 2.33 -15.37
N LYS A 58 -22.65 1.90 -15.72
CA LYS A 58 -22.25 0.50 -15.85
C LYS A 58 -22.45 -0.27 -14.55
N TYR A 59 -22.01 0.29 -13.42
CA TYR A 59 -22.06 -0.37 -12.11
C TYR A 59 -23.38 -0.12 -11.34
N ARG A 60 -24.36 0.54 -11.95
CA ARG A 60 -25.71 0.68 -11.38
C ARG A 60 -26.52 -0.61 -11.47
N ASP A 61 -26.19 -1.48 -12.43
CA ASP A 61 -26.74 -2.83 -12.51
C ASP A 61 -26.10 -3.70 -11.42
N ARG A 62 -26.92 -4.11 -10.45
CA ARG A 62 -26.48 -4.90 -9.30
C ARG A 62 -25.86 -6.22 -9.71
N HIS A 63 -26.37 -6.90 -10.74
CA HIS A 63 -25.82 -8.18 -11.18
C HIS A 63 -24.42 -8.02 -11.78
N LEU A 64 -24.19 -6.92 -12.51
CA LEU A 64 -22.88 -6.61 -13.06
C LEU A 64 -21.91 -6.19 -11.96
N ALA A 65 -22.37 -5.38 -11.00
CA ALA A 65 -21.58 -4.99 -9.83
C ALA A 65 -21.15 -6.20 -9.01
N ASP A 66 -22.09 -7.08 -8.62
CA ASP A 66 -21.84 -8.31 -7.86
C ASP A 66 -20.79 -9.17 -8.57
N ARG A 67 -20.96 -9.40 -9.88
CA ARG A 67 -20.01 -10.19 -10.67
C ARG A 67 -18.61 -9.58 -10.70
N VAL A 68 -18.51 -8.26 -10.75
CA VAL A 68 -17.21 -7.56 -10.75
C VAL A 68 -16.55 -7.63 -9.37
N PHE A 69 -17.32 -7.51 -8.30
CA PHE A 69 -16.82 -7.73 -6.94
C PHE A 69 -16.33 -9.17 -6.74
N ASP A 70 -17.08 -10.17 -7.20
CA ASP A 70 -16.67 -11.58 -7.13
C ASP A 70 -15.37 -11.84 -7.90
N LEU A 71 -15.23 -11.23 -9.08
CA LEU A 71 -14.01 -11.35 -9.88
C LEU A 71 -12.82 -10.65 -9.20
N ALA A 72 -13.02 -9.44 -8.66
CA ALA A 72 -12.00 -8.69 -7.95
C ALA A 72 -11.54 -9.41 -6.66
N TRP A 73 -12.49 -10.01 -5.94
CA TRP A 73 -12.23 -10.86 -4.79
C TRP A 73 -11.40 -12.08 -5.17
N THR A 74 -11.84 -12.82 -6.19
CA THR A 74 -11.13 -14.00 -6.70
C THR A 74 -9.70 -13.66 -7.14
N HIS A 75 -9.55 -12.56 -7.88
CA HIS A 75 -8.24 -12.07 -8.31
C HIS A 75 -7.34 -11.73 -7.12
N SER A 76 -7.88 -11.08 -6.08
CA SER A 76 -7.13 -10.75 -4.87
C SER A 76 -6.68 -12.01 -4.13
N GLN A 77 -7.55 -13.03 -4.01
CA GLN A 77 -7.20 -14.31 -3.41
C GLN A 77 -6.11 -15.06 -4.18
N VAL A 78 -6.17 -15.05 -5.51
CA VAL A 78 -5.12 -15.65 -6.36
C VAL A 78 -3.79 -14.93 -6.17
N MET A 79 -3.79 -13.59 -6.17
CA MET A 79 -2.59 -12.78 -5.93
C MET A 79 -1.95 -13.08 -4.57
N LEU A 80 -2.75 -13.14 -3.50
CA LEU A 80 -2.25 -13.46 -2.17
C LEU A 80 -1.64 -14.86 -2.08
N ARG A 81 -2.25 -15.85 -2.75
CA ARG A 81 -1.69 -17.20 -2.86
C ARG A 81 -0.35 -17.22 -3.59
N GLN A 82 -0.21 -16.46 -4.67
CA GLN A 82 1.06 -16.35 -5.41
C GLN A 82 2.17 -15.72 -4.55
N LEU A 83 1.81 -14.80 -3.66
CA LEU A 83 2.74 -14.19 -2.71
C LEU A 83 3.00 -15.04 -1.46
N ASN A 84 2.30 -16.16 -1.29
CA ASN A 84 2.25 -16.91 -0.03
C ASN A 84 1.94 -15.99 1.17
N ALA A 85 0.94 -15.12 0.99
CA ALA A 85 0.49 -14.15 1.99
C ALA A 85 -0.95 -14.43 2.41
N SER A 86 -1.27 -14.16 3.69
CA SER A 86 -2.63 -14.20 4.21
C SER A 86 -3.36 -12.88 4.01
N GLN A 87 -4.67 -12.87 4.27
CA GLN A 87 -5.46 -11.62 4.27
C GLN A 87 -4.98 -10.65 5.36
N THR A 88 -4.53 -11.17 6.50
CA THR A 88 -3.98 -10.38 7.60
C THR A 88 -2.65 -9.74 7.20
N ASP A 89 -1.80 -10.46 6.47
CA ASP A 89 -0.56 -9.89 5.92
C ASP A 89 -0.86 -8.78 4.92
N ALA A 90 -1.86 -8.96 4.05
CA ALA A 90 -2.28 -7.94 3.10
C ALA A 90 -2.71 -6.63 3.80
N GLN A 91 -3.47 -6.73 4.90
CA GLN A 91 -3.87 -5.58 5.71
C GLN A 91 -2.65 -4.87 6.31
N LEU A 92 -1.71 -5.63 6.89
CA LEU A 92 -0.46 -5.08 7.40
C LEU A 92 0.35 -4.36 6.30
N TYR A 93 0.43 -4.96 5.11
CA TYR A 93 1.13 -4.35 3.98
C TYR A 93 0.45 -3.06 3.53
N GLU A 94 -0.89 -2.98 3.54
CA GLU A 94 -1.64 -1.76 3.23
C GLU A 94 -1.44 -0.66 4.29
N GLU A 95 -1.41 -1.01 5.56
CA GLU A 95 -1.10 -0.06 6.65
C GLU A 95 0.32 0.51 6.54
N LEU A 96 1.30 -0.33 6.21
CA LEU A 96 2.67 0.09 5.94
C LEU A 96 2.75 0.98 4.68
N ALA A 97 2.01 0.65 3.62
CA ALA A 97 1.93 1.49 2.42
C ALA A 97 1.35 2.87 2.73
N ALA A 98 0.32 2.95 3.57
CA ALA A 98 -0.27 4.22 3.99
C ALA A 98 0.77 5.10 4.71
N CYS A 99 1.62 4.50 5.54
CA CYS A 99 2.70 5.22 6.20
C CYS A 99 3.72 5.81 5.23
N LEU A 100 3.97 5.13 4.10
CA LEU A 100 4.85 5.60 3.02
C LEU A 100 4.22 6.72 2.20
N LEU A 101 2.95 6.58 1.84
CA LEU A 101 2.22 7.55 1.01
C LEU A 101 1.94 8.87 1.73
N TYR A 102 1.60 8.81 3.02
CA TYR A 102 1.24 10.00 3.81
C TYR A 102 2.36 10.50 4.73
N ALA A 103 3.57 9.95 4.59
CA ALA A 103 4.76 10.32 5.36
C ALA A 103 4.45 10.50 6.87
N HIS A 104 3.94 9.44 7.49
CA HIS A 104 3.31 9.47 8.81
C HIS A 104 4.22 10.16 9.86
N ALA A 105 3.68 11.14 10.57
CA ALA A 105 4.48 12.02 11.45
C ALA A 105 5.24 11.26 12.56
N SER A 106 4.72 10.13 13.02
CA SER A 106 5.35 9.28 14.03
C SER A 106 6.62 8.57 13.53
N LEU A 107 6.76 8.37 12.22
CA LEU A 107 7.94 7.77 11.59
C LEU A 107 8.98 8.83 11.16
N ARG A 108 8.69 10.11 11.40
CA ARG A 108 9.59 11.20 11.03
C ARG A 108 10.76 11.26 12.00
N ALA A 109 11.97 11.30 11.46
CA ALA A 109 13.18 11.51 12.25
C ALA A 109 13.12 12.80 13.08
N GLU A 110 13.81 12.80 14.22
CA GLU A 110 13.89 13.97 15.09
C GLU A 110 14.43 15.21 14.36
N ALA A 111 13.97 16.40 14.78
CA ALA A 111 14.37 17.66 14.16
C ALA A 111 15.90 17.89 14.18
N SER A 112 16.59 17.36 15.20
CA SER A 112 18.06 17.37 15.31
C SER A 112 18.72 16.62 14.14
N ILE A 113 18.27 15.41 13.83
CA ILE A 113 18.74 14.57 12.73
C ILE A 113 18.44 15.22 11.39
N LEU A 114 17.22 15.74 11.21
CA LEU A 114 16.81 16.42 9.98
C LEU A 114 17.66 17.67 9.70
N ARG A 115 18.01 18.45 10.72
CA ARG A 115 18.90 19.62 10.59
C ARG A 115 20.36 19.24 10.35
N ALA A 116 20.80 18.10 10.87
CA ALA A 116 22.14 17.59 10.65
C ALA A 116 22.33 17.02 9.23
N ASN A 117 21.25 16.61 8.56
CA ASN A 117 21.31 16.14 7.19
C ASN A 117 21.63 17.28 6.22
N ARG A 118 22.85 17.25 5.67
CA ARG A 118 23.33 18.19 4.65
C ARG A 118 23.40 17.58 3.25
N ARG A 119 23.01 16.31 3.11
CA ARG A 119 23.08 15.58 1.84
C ARG A 119 21.71 15.59 1.17
N GLY A 120 21.69 15.96 -0.11
CA GLY A 120 20.51 15.83 -0.96
C GLY A 120 20.40 14.45 -1.58
N GLN A 121 19.44 14.29 -2.49
CA GLN A 121 19.17 13.05 -3.23
C GLN A 121 20.43 12.47 -3.89
N SER A 122 21.28 13.30 -4.51
CA SER A 122 22.52 12.86 -5.15
C SER A 122 23.53 12.20 -4.20
N GLY A 123 23.39 12.43 -2.89
CA GLY A 123 24.19 11.76 -1.85
C GLY A 123 23.89 10.26 -1.74
N LEU A 124 22.79 9.78 -2.32
CA LEU A 124 22.37 8.38 -2.35
C LEU A 124 22.94 7.60 -3.53
N TRP A 125 23.35 8.28 -4.62
CA TRP A 125 23.86 7.62 -5.82
C TRP A 125 25.15 6.84 -5.57
N GLY A 126 25.98 7.27 -4.62
CA GLY A 126 27.16 6.52 -4.18
C GLY A 126 26.82 5.17 -3.52
N GLN A 127 25.56 4.96 -3.16
CA GLN A 127 25.00 3.69 -2.68
C GLN A 127 24.13 3.01 -3.75
N ALA A 128 24.18 3.46 -5.01
CA ALA A 128 23.34 2.99 -6.12
C ALA A 128 21.82 3.07 -5.86
N ILE A 129 21.39 4.00 -5.00
CA ILE A 129 19.98 4.30 -4.75
C ILE A 129 19.63 5.58 -5.49
N SER A 130 18.59 5.56 -6.34
CA SER A 130 18.19 6.75 -7.13
C SER A 130 17.70 7.88 -6.23
N GLY A 131 16.85 7.53 -5.26
CA GLY A 131 16.20 8.46 -4.36
C GLY A 131 14.98 9.16 -4.94
N ASP A 132 14.43 8.67 -6.06
CA ASP A 132 13.19 9.18 -6.67
C ASP A 132 11.92 8.54 -6.09
N LEU A 133 12.07 7.32 -5.55
CA LEU A 133 11.00 6.56 -4.93
C LEU A 133 11.07 6.67 -3.39
N PRO A 134 9.96 6.44 -2.67
CA PRO A 134 10.01 6.21 -1.24
C PRO A 134 11.01 5.09 -0.92
N ILE A 135 11.86 5.31 0.09
CA ILE A 135 12.87 4.34 0.51
C ILE A 135 12.42 3.73 1.84
N VAL A 136 12.34 2.40 1.88
CA VAL A 136 12.16 1.61 3.10
C VAL A 136 13.52 1.03 3.48
N LEU A 137 14.00 1.37 4.67
CA LEU A 137 15.23 0.84 5.23
C LEU A 137 14.90 -0.18 6.32
N LEU A 138 15.35 -1.42 6.12
CA LEU A 138 15.35 -2.45 7.16
C LEU A 138 16.75 -2.58 7.72
N HIS A 139 16.89 -2.32 9.01
CA HIS A 139 18.13 -2.49 9.75
C HIS A 139 18.08 -3.76 10.59
N ILE A 140 19.05 -4.65 10.41
CA ILE A 140 19.10 -5.96 11.08
C ILE A 140 20.44 -6.06 11.80
N ALA A 141 20.36 -6.15 13.13
CA ALA A 141 21.50 -6.41 14.00
C ALA A 141 21.54 -7.86 14.54
N ASP A 142 20.39 -8.54 14.62
CA ASP A 142 20.26 -9.89 15.18
C ASP A 142 19.63 -10.86 14.14
N PRO A 143 20.30 -11.98 13.81
CA PRO A 143 19.81 -12.99 12.86
C PRO A 143 18.51 -13.69 13.29
N ALA A 144 18.12 -13.63 14.57
CA ALA A 144 16.82 -14.15 15.03
C ALA A 144 15.62 -13.47 14.34
N ASN A 145 15.84 -12.30 13.73
CA ASN A 145 14.82 -11.49 13.08
C ASN A 145 14.68 -11.72 11.57
N ILE A 146 15.15 -12.87 11.05
CA ILE A 146 15.04 -13.21 9.61
C ILE A 146 13.61 -13.11 9.07
N GLU A 147 12.64 -13.39 9.92
CA GLU A 147 11.23 -13.37 9.57
C GLU A 147 10.74 -11.97 9.19
N LEU A 148 11.31 -10.91 9.78
CA LEU A 148 11.00 -9.52 9.41
C LEU A 148 11.48 -9.21 7.99
N VAL A 149 12.61 -9.78 7.56
CA VAL A 149 13.07 -9.65 6.17
C VAL A 149 12.06 -10.29 5.23
N ARG A 150 11.64 -11.52 5.55
CA ARG A 150 10.68 -12.27 4.74
C ARG A 150 9.39 -11.49 4.56
N GLN A 151 8.83 -10.96 5.66
CA GLN A 151 7.61 -10.15 5.63
C GLN A 151 7.81 -8.87 4.80
N LEU A 152 8.94 -8.17 4.94
CA LEU A 152 9.15 -6.92 4.24
C LEU A 152 9.41 -7.09 2.74
N VAL A 153 10.08 -8.18 2.34
CA VAL A 153 10.22 -8.56 0.93
C VAL A 153 8.85 -8.91 0.33
N GLN A 154 8.00 -9.65 1.05
CA GLN A 154 6.62 -9.92 0.61
C GLN A 154 5.78 -8.63 0.52
N ALA A 155 5.92 -7.72 1.48
CA ALA A 155 5.25 -6.42 1.46
C ALA A 155 5.67 -5.60 0.23
N HIS A 156 6.97 -5.57 -0.08
CA HIS A 156 7.52 -4.89 -1.25
C HIS A 156 6.95 -5.45 -2.56
N ALA A 157 6.91 -6.78 -2.70
CA ALA A 157 6.29 -7.43 -3.85
C ALA A 157 4.79 -7.12 -3.95
N TYR A 158 4.08 -7.12 -2.82
CA TYR A 158 2.66 -6.76 -2.75
C TYR A 158 2.41 -5.32 -3.24
N TRP A 159 3.20 -4.36 -2.75
CA TRP A 159 3.09 -2.95 -3.18
C TRP A 159 3.33 -2.80 -4.67
N ARG A 160 4.35 -3.48 -5.21
CA ARG A 160 4.66 -3.42 -6.64
C ARG A 160 3.52 -3.97 -7.50
N LEU A 161 2.87 -5.06 -7.07
CA LEU A 161 1.68 -5.60 -7.72
C LEU A 161 0.47 -4.66 -7.63
N LYS A 162 0.39 -3.84 -6.59
CA LYS A 162 -0.60 -2.76 -6.44
C LYS A 162 -0.21 -1.46 -7.14
N GLY A 163 0.94 -1.41 -7.81
CA GLY A 163 1.43 -0.23 -8.54
C GLY A 163 2.17 0.80 -7.67
N LEU A 164 2.47 0.49 -6.42
CA LEU A 164 3.27 1.32 -5.53
C LEU A 164 4.76 0.95 -5.67
N ALA A 165 5.53 1.81 -6.33
CA ALA A 165 6.97 1.64 -6.49
C ALA A 165 7.72 2.19 -5.26
N VAL A 166 8.55 1.35 -4.64
CA VAL A 166 9.31 1.64 -3.41
C VAL A 166 10.69 1.02 -3.56
N ASP A 167 11.71 1.71 -3.06
CA ASP A 167 13.07 1.15 -2.93
C ASP A 167 13.20 0.46 -1.56
N LEU A 168 13.50 -0.85 -1.55
CA LEU A 168 13.76 -1.60 -0.33
C LEU A 168 15.27 -1.76 -0.12
N VAL A 169 15.79 -1.21 0.97
CA VAL A 169 17.19 -1.31 1.36
C VAL A 169 17.29 -2.15 2.63
N ILE A 170 18.04 -3.25 2.57
CA ILE A 170 18.29 -4.12 3.72
C ILE A 170 19.73 -3.91 4.18
N TRP A 171 19.88 -3.31 5.36
CA TRP A 171 21.15 -3.10 6.03
C TRP A 171 21.37 -4.20 7.07
N ASN A 172 22.38 -5.03 6.85
CA ASN A 172 22.78 -6.09 7.77
C ASN A 172 24.14 -5.74 8.39
N GLU A 173 24.21 -5.72 9.72
CA GLU A 173 25.44 -5.41 10.46
C GLU A 173 26.33 -6.63 10.73
N ASP A 174 25.84 -7.86 10.54
CA ASP A 174 26.56 -9.06 10.98
C ASP A 174 27.47 -9.70 9.90
N HIS A 175 28.63 -10.17 10.35
CA HIS A 175 29.76 -10.55 9.52
C HIS A 175 29.87 -12.07 9.35
N ALA A 176 29.71 -12.50 8.10
CA ALA A 176 30.22 -13.74 7.48
C ALA A 176 29.26 -14.95 7.27
N GLY A 177 28.26 -15.23 8.12
CA GLY A 177 27.42 -16.45 7.94
C GLY A 177 26.07 -16.24 7.24
N TYR A 178 25.42 -15.11 7.53
CA TYR A 178 24.01 -14.90 7.25
C TYR A 178 23.71 -14.26 5.88
N ARG A 179 24.71 -13.62 5.25
CA ARG A 179 24.54 -12.99 3.93
C ARG A 179 24.08 -13.99 2.86
N GLN A 180 24.64 -15.20 2.87
CA GLN A 180 24.26 -16.23 1.90
C GLN A 180 22.83 -16.71 2.14
N GLN A 181 22.43 -16.96 3.39
CA GLN A 181 21.05 -17.36 3.73
C GLN A 181 20.03 -16.28 3.38
N LEU A 182 20.35 -15.01 3.66
CA LEU A 182 19.51 -13.87 3.29
C LEU A 182 19.41 -13.73 1.77
N GLN A 183 20.53 -13.87 1.07
CA GLN A 183 20.58 -13.85 -0.39
C GLN A 183 19.76 -15.00 -1.00
N ASP A 184 19.91 -16.22 -0.48
CA ASP A 184 19.18 -17.40 -0.94
C ASP A 184 17.67 -17.28 -0.64
N LEU A 185 17.29 -16.67 0.49
CA LEU A 185 15.90 -16.38 0.84
C LEU A 185 15.28 -15.32 -0.09
N ILE A 186 16.00 -14.21 -0.33
CA ILE A 186 15.58 -13.17 -1.28
C ILE A 186 15.47 -13.76 -2.69
N MET A 187 16.47 -14.51 -3.14
CA MET A 187 16.45 -15.18 -4.44
C MET A 187 15.33 -16.23 -4.53
N GLY A 188 15.04 -16.96 -3.45
CA GLY A 188 13.93 -17.91 -3.37
C GLY A 188 12.55 -17.24 -3.43
N LEU A 189 12.38 -16.08 -2.79
CA LEU A 189 11.17 -15.27 -2.88
C LEU A 189 10.99 -14.68 -4.29
N ILE A 190 12.08 -14.22 -4.92
CA ILE A 190 12.04 -13.71 -6.29
C ILE A 190 11.77 -14.83 -7.31
N ALA A 191 12.34 -16.02 -7.11
CA ALA A 191 12.16 -17.17 -8.00
C ALA A 191 10.79 -17.85 -7.85
N SER A 192 10.16 -17.75 -6.67
CA SER A 192 8.79 -18.26 -6.42
C SER A 192 7.70 -17.23 -6.73
N GLY A 193 8.05 -15.95 -6.83
CA GLY A 193 7.16 -14.86 -7.21
C GLY A 193 7.18 -14.52 -8.71
N VAL A 194 6.23 -13.68 -9.13
CA VAL A 194 6.10 -13.14 -10.50
C VAL A 194 7.31 -12.23 -10.91
N GLU A 195 8.24 -12.00 -9.98
CA GLU A 195 9.38 -11.08 -10.12
C GLU A 195 10.58 -11.63 -10.91
N ALA A 196 10.63 -12.93 -11.23
CA ALA A 196 11.72 -13.53 -12.01
C ALA A 196 11.95 -12.85 -13.39
N SER A 197 10.96 -12.13 -13.92
CA SER A 197 11.04 -11.40 -15.19
C SER A 197 11.45 -9.93 -15.09
N LEU A 198 11.65 -9.38 -13.88
CA LEU A 198 11.74 -7.93 -13.66
C LEU A 198 12.99 -7.45 -12.92
N ILE A 199 13.93 -8.36 -12.62
CA ILE A 199 15.21 -8.04 -11.96
C ILE A 199 16.13 -7.19 -12.84
N ASP A 200 15.95 -7.20 -14.17
CA ASP A 200 16.89 -6.59 -15.12
C ASP A 200 16.37 -5.30 -15.76
N ARG A 201 15.71 -4.45 -14.97
CA ARG A 201 15.49 -3.03 -15.32
C ARG A 201 16.00 -2.15 -14.18
N PRO A 202 16.77 -1.09 -14.49
CA PRO A 202 17.59 -0.38 -13.52
C PRO A 202 16.72 0.36 -12.49
N ALA A 203 16.45 -0.31 -11.37
CA ALA A 203 16.03 0.24 -10.08
C ALA A 203 16.62 -0.71 -9.04
N ALA A 204 17.87 -0.43 -8.67
CA ALA A 204 18.81 -1.38 -8.10
C ALA A 204 18.48 -1.75 -6.65
N SER A 205 18.39 -3.06 -6.36
CA SER A 205 18.74 -3.59 -5.05
C SER A 205 20.26 -3.50 -4.88
N SER A 206 20.72 -2.42 -4.25
CA SER A 206 22.15 -2.19 -4.02
C SER A 206 22.61 -2.74 -2.67
N CYS A 207 23.40 -3.81 -2.73
CA CYS A 207 24.18 -4.29 -1.59
C CYS A 207 25.48 -3.47 -1.51
N ALA A 208 25.54 -2.50 -0.60
CA ALA A 208 26.71 -1.64 -0.41
C ALA A 208 27.92 -2.43 0.15
N ARG A 209 29.00 -2.54 -0.64
CA ARG A 209 30.32 -2.96 -0.17
C ARG A 209 31.08 -1.76 0.37
N ARG A 210 31.91 -1.97 1.40
CA ARG A 210 33.06 -1.11 1.65
C ARG A 210 34.35 -1.91 1.56
N SER A 211 35.32 -1.28 0.91
CA SER A 211 36.76 -1.47 1.08
C SER A 211 37.23 -1.03 2.45
#